data_AF-A0A6C0HRH3-F1
#
_entry.id   AF-A0A6C0HRH3-F1
#
_cell.length_a   1.000
_cell.length_b   1.000
_cell.length_c   1.000
_cell.angle_alpha   90.00
_cell.angle_beta   90.00
_cell.angle_gamma   90.00
#
_symmetry.space_group_name_H-M   'P 1'
#
loop_
_entity.id
_entity.type
_entity.pdbx_description
1 polymer ?
#
loop_
_entity_poly.entity_id
_entity_poly.type
_entity_poly.pdbx_seq_one_letter_code
_entity_poly.pdbx_strand_id
1 'polypeptide(L)'
;MKFVYNTFTAVISFIHSNLDFVYLFLAATVLHFIAANAYAIWCTPQTVVGFLISPFMTITPVCSILRWSIAVFGDYLASIWTLAFLWVSTNLLKLFCKKE
;
A
#
# COMPACT_ATOMS: atom_id res chain seq x y z
N MET A 1 5.76 10.38 28.80
CA MET A 1 4.88 9.20 28.88
C MET A 1 3.43 9.48 28.49
N LYS A 2 2.75 10.51 29.02
CA LYS A 2 1.35 10.86 28.63
C LYS A 2 1.15 11.13 27.13
N PHE A 3 2.12 11.76 26.46
CA PHE A 3 2.08 12.01 25.02
C PHE A 3 2.00 10.70 24.21
N VAL A 4 2.94 9.78 24.44
CA VAL A 4 3.00 8.47 23.76
C VAL A 4 1.72 7.66 23.99
N TYR A 5 1.21 7.67 25.23
CA TYR A 5 -0.03 6.97 25.58
C TYR A 5 -1.26 7.53 24.84
N ASN A 6 -1.41 8.87 24.79
CA ASN A 6 -2.53 9.51 24.09
C ASN A 6 -2.46 9.32 22.58
N THR A 7 -1.26 9.32 21.99
CA THR A 7 -1.10 9.02 20.56
C THR A 7 -1.48 7.57 20.26
N PHE A 8 -1.07 6.63 21.12
CA PHE A 8 -1.38 5.21 20.96
C PHE A 8 -2.88 4.92 21.04
N THR A 9 -3.58 5.49 22.01
CA THR A 9 -5.04 5.33 22.13
C THR A 9 -5.79 5.99 20.98
N ALA A 10 -5.31 7.13 20.48
CA ALA A 10 -5.90 7.80 19.31
C ALA A 10 -5.75 6.96 18.02
N VAL A 11 -4.60 6.31 17.81
CA VAL A 11 -4.39 5.39 16.67
C VAL A 11 -5.33 4.20 16.75
N ILE A 12 -5.49 3.59 17.93
CA ILE A 12 -6.45 2.48 18.12
C ILE A 12 -7.89 2.94 17.85
N SER A 13 -8.28 4.12 18.34
CA SER A 13 -9.58 4.70 18.04
C SER A 13 -9.79 4.95 16.54
N PHE A 14 -8.75 5.43 15.84
CA PHE A 14 -8.78 5.60 14.39
C PHE A 14 -8.98 4.26 13.65
N ILE A 15 -8.25 3.22 14.05
CA ILE A 15 -8.37 1.88 13.47
C ILE A 15 -9.77 1.30 13.66
N HIS A 16 -10.32 1.38 14.87
CA HIS A 16 -11.67 0.88 15.16
C HIS A 16 -12.77 1.67 14.44
N SER A 17 -12.58 2.98 14.26
CA SER A 17 -13.55 3.81 13.54
C SER A 17 -13.46 3.69 12.02
N ASN A 18 -12.36 3.13 11.49
CA ASN A 18 -12.08 3.05 10.05
C ASN A 18 -11.69 1.62 9.63
N LEU A 19 -12.45 0.63 10.11
CA LEU A 19 -12.21 -0.78 9.79
C LEU A 19 -12.18 -1.05 8.27
N ASP A 20 -13.01 -0.36 7.49
CA ASP A 20 -13.03 -0.49 6.02
C ASP A 20 -11.68 -0.14 5.38
N PHE A 21 -10.99 0.88 5.88
CA PHE A 21 -9.65 1.24 5.41
C PHE A 21 -8.62 0.16 5.72
N VAL A 22 -8.74 -0.50 6.88
CA VAL A 22 -7.86 -1.59 7.27
C VAL A 22 -8.07 -2.80 6.36
N TYR A 23 -9.33 -3.17 6.09
CA TYR A 23 -9.63 -4.27 5.16
C TYR A 23 -9.12 -3.98 3.75
N LEU A 24 -9.35 -2.77 3.24
CA LEU A 24 -8.87 -2.37 1.93
C LEU A 24 -7.33 -2.38 1.85
N PHE A 25 -6.66 -1.89 2.90
CA PHE A 25 -5.20 -1.93 3.00
C PHE A 25 -4.65 -3.36 2.95
N LEU A 26 -5.24 -4.27 3.74
CA LEU A 26 -4.82 -5.68 3.76
C LEU A 26 -5.09 -6.35 2.41
N ALA A 27 -6.26 -6.15 1.82
CA ALA A 27 -6.60 -6.70 0.51
C ALA A 27 -5.66 -6.18 -0.60
N ALA A 28 -5.40 -4.88 -0.65
CA ALA A 28 -4.48 -4.27 -1.60
C ALA A 28 -3.04 -4.78 -1.41
N THR A 29 -2.60 -4.97 -0.15
CA THR A 29 -1.28 -5.54 0.16
C THR A 29 -1.14 -6.95 -0.38
N VAL A 30 -2.14 -7.81 -0.14
CA VAL A 30 -2.13 -9.19 -0.64
C VAL A 30 -2.12 -9.23 -2.17
N LEU A 31 -2.99 -8.44 -2.81
CA LEU A 31 -3.08 -8.39 -4.26
C LEU A 31 -1.79 -7.84 -4.90
N HIS A 32 -1.22 -6.78 -4.35
CA HIS A 32 0.06 -6.24 -4.81
C HIS A 32 1.19 -7.26 -4.66
N PHE A 33 1.27 -7.93 -3.51
CA PHE A 33 2.31 -8.93 -3.24
C PHE A 33 2.22 -10.11 -4.20
N ILE A 34 1.03 -10.68 -4.38
CA ILE A 34 0.83 -11.80 -5.31
C ILE A 34 1.14 -11.36 -6.74
N ALA A 35 0.64 -10.20 -7.17
CA ALA A 35 0.83 -9.73 -8.53
C ALA A 35 2.32 -9.48 -8.85
N ALA A 36 3.06 -8.83 -7.94
CA ALA A 36 4.49 -8.55 -8.11
C ALA A 36 5.32 -9.83 -8.24
N ASN A 37 5.06 -10.83 -7.39
CA ASN A 37 5.78 -12.09 -7.43
C ASN A 37 5.38 -12.94 -8.65
N ALA A 38 4.10 -13.02 -8.98
CA ALA A 38 3.62 -13.74 -10.16
C ALA A 38 4.17 -13.13 -11.47
N TYR A 39 4.27 -11.80 -11.56
CA TYR A 39 4.86 -11.13 -12.72
C TYR A 39 6.35 -11.46 -12.89
N ALA A 40 7.12 -11.45 -11.79
CA ALA A 40 8.54 -11.79 -11.82
C ALA A 40 8.76 -13.25 -12.26
N ILE A 41 7.91 -14.18 -11.84
CA ILE A 41 8.06 -15.61 -12.16
C ILE A 41 7.58 -15.92 -13.59
N TRP A 42 6.42 -15.39 -14.00
CA TRP A 42 5.77 -15.80 -15.26
C TRP A 42 6.09 -14.89 -16.44
N CYS A 43 6.30 -13.59 -16.21
CA CYS A 43 6.44 -12.62 -17.29
C CYS A 43 7.89 -12.20 -17.51
N THR A 44 8.70 -12.19 -16.44
CA THR A 44 10.08 -11.70 -16.46
C THR A 44 11.04 -12.59 -15.64
N PRO A 45 11.08 -13.91 -15.90
CA PRO A 45 11.92 -14.81 -15.11
C PRO A 45 13.40 -14.42 -15.23
N GLN A 46 14.15 -14.54 -14.13
CA GLN A 46 15.55 -14.12 -14.03
C GLN A 46 16.53 -15.07 -14.75
N THR A 47 16.34 -15.25 -16.06
CA THR A 47 17.20 -16.04 -16.94
C THR A 47 17.43 -15.29 -18.25
N VAL A 48 18.47 -15.64 -19.01
CA VAL A 48 18.74 -15.03 -20.33
C VAL A 48 17.57 -15.26 -21.28
N VAL A 49 16.98 -16.46 -21.26
CA VAL A 49 15.77 -16.77 -22.05
C VAL A 49 14.61 -15.88 -21.58
N GLY A 50 14.41 -15.74 -20.28
CA GLY A 50 13.42 -14.85 -19.68
C GLY A 50 13.51 -13.40 -20.15
N PHE A 51 14.74 -12.87 -20.21
CA PHE A 51 15.00 -11.54 -20.75
C PHE A 51 14.58 -11.44 -22.22
N LEU A 52 14.96 -12.42 -23.05
CA LEU A 52 14.63 -12.41 -24.48
C LEU A 52 13.12 -12.57 -24.76
N ILE A 53 12.40 -13.35 -23.94
CA ILE A 53 10.95 -13.55 -24.12
C ILE A 53 10.11 -12.42 -23.50
N SER A 54 10.67 -11.64 -22.56
CA SER A 54 9.95 -10.59 -21.84
C SER A 54 9.17 -9.57 -22.69
N PRO A 55 9.66 -9.06 -23.86
CA PRO A 55 8.87 -8.15 -24.69
C PRO A 55 7.60 -8.81 -25.25
N PHE A 56 7.68 -10.10 -25.58
CA PHE A 56 6.53 -10.87 -26.07
C PHE A 56 5.58 -11.25 -24.95
N MET A 57 6.10 -11.55 -23.76
CA MET A 57 5.26 -11.85 -22.61
C MET A 57 4.48 -10.62 -22.13
N THR A 58 5.06 -9.43 -22.24
CA THR A 58 4.43 -8.17 -21.75
C THR A 58 3.12 -7.83 -22.46
N ILE A 59 2.92 -8.25 -23.70
CA ILE A 59 1.66 -8.04 -24.44
C ILE A 59 0.59 -9.08 -24.13
N THR A 60 0.93 -10.14 -23.39
CA THR A 60 -0.05 -11.17 -23.02
C THR A 60 -1.07 -10.60 -22.02
N PRO A 61 -2.34 -11.05 -22.07
CA PRO A 61 -3.37 -10.54 -21.17
C PRO A 61 -3.03 -10.80 -19.69
N VAL A 62 -2.40 -11.93 -19.37
CA VAL A 62 -1.98 -12.28 -18.00
C VAL A 62 -0.96 -11.27 -17.46
N CYS A 63 0.12 -11.02 -18.20
CA CYS A 63 1.16 -10.09 -17.77
C CYS A 63 0.69 -8.64 -17.75
N SER A 64 -0.23 -8.27 -18.65
CA SER A 64 -0.84 -6.94 -18.66
C SER A 64 -1.69 -6.70 -17.40
N ILE A 65 -2.52 -7.67 -17.00
CA ILE A 65 -3.33 -7.59 -15.77
C ILE A 65 -2.42 -7.53 -14.55
N LEU A 66 -1.42 -8.40 -14.46
CA LEU A 66 -0.48 -8.40 -13.33
C LEU A 66 0.25 -7.06 -13.20
N ARG A 67 0.75 -6.50 -14.30
CA ARG A 67 1.41 -5.19 -14.31
C ARG A 67 0.46 -4.07 -13.88
N TRP A 68 -0.78 -4.09 -14.39
CA TRP A 68 -1.82 -3.14 -13.98
C TRP A 68 -2.13 -3.26 -12.48
N SER A 69 -2.28 -4.48 -11.96
CA SER A 69 -2.53 -4.73 -10.54
C SER A 69 -1.39 -4.22 -9.67
N ILE A 70 -0.13 -4.45 -10.06
CA ILE A 70 1.05 -3.93 -9.33
C ILE A 70 0.96 -2.40 -9.21
N ALA A 71 0.70 -1.71 -10.31
CA ALA A 71 0.61 -0.25 -10.34
C ALA A 71 -0.56 0.26 -9.49
N VAL A 72 -1.76 -0.23 -9.75
CA VAL A 72 -2.99 0.24 -9.09
C VAL A 72 -2.95 -0.02 -7.58
N PHE A 73 -2.62 -1.24 -7.15
CA PHE A 73 -2.57 -1.53 -5.72
C PHE A 73 -1.39 -0.84 -5.03
N GLY A 74 -0.28 -0.59 -5.75
CA GLY A 74 0.81 0.25 -5.25
C GLY A 74 0.35 1.68 -4.95
N ASP A 75 -0.38 2.30 -5.88
CA ASP A 75 -0.93 3.65 -5.72
C ASP A 75 -1.96 3.72 -4.59
N TYR A 76 -2.80 2.69 -4.43
CA TYR A 76 -3.72 2.57 -3.30
C TYR A 76 -2.99 2.53 -1.96
N LEU A 77 -1.94 1.70 -1.85
CA LEU A 77 -1.15 1.60 -0.61
C LEU A 77 -0.48 2.94 -0.28
N ALA A 78 0.10 3.61 -1.27
CA ALA A 78 0.70 4.94 -1.10
C ALA A 78 -0.33 5.99 -0.63
N SER A 79 -1.54 5.96 -1.20
CA SER A 79 -2.63 6.85 -0.84
C SER A 79 -3.09 6.64 0.61
N ILE A 80 -3.26 5.38 1.04
CA ILE A 80 -3.65 5.04 2.42
C ILE A 80 -2.58 5.52 3.42
N TRP A 81 -1.30 5.29 3.11
CA TRP A 81 -0.19 5.79 3.94
C TRP A 81 -0.18 7.32 4.04
N THR A 82 -0.41 8.00 2.92
CA THR A 82 -0.46 9.48 2.88
C THR A 82 -1.59 10.02 3.77
N LEU A 83 -2.78 9.41 3.72
CA LEU A 83 -3.90 9.77 4.58
C LEU A 83 -3.60 9.53 6.06
N ALA A 84 -2.95 8.41 6.39
CA ALA A 84 -2.52 8.12 7.75
C ALA A 84 -1.54 9.18 8.28
N PHE A 85 -0.53 9.56 7.49
CA PHE A 85 0.41 10.61 7.86
C PHE A 85 -0.26 11.98 8.02
N LEU A 86 -1.21 12.32 7.14
CA LEU A 86 -1.97 13.54 7.25
C LEU A 86 -2.79 13.58 8.56
N TRP A 87 -3.46 12.48 8.90
CA TRP A 87 -4.20 12.39 10.15
C TRP A 87 -3.28 12.57 11.36
N VAL A 88 -2.14 11.90 11.40
CA VAL A 88 -1.15 12.08 12.48
C VAL A 88 -0.68 13.53 12.56
N SER A 89 -0.35 14.14 11.43
CA SER A 89 0.13 15.52 11.36
C SER A 89 -0.91 16.52 11.87
N THR A 90 -2.18 16.36 11.49
CA THR A 90 -3.26 17.24 12.01
C THR A 90 -3.47 17.09 13.52
N ASN A 91 -3.36 15.88 14.08
CA ASN A 91 -3.48 15.68 15.52
C ASN A 91 -2.27 16.24 16.28
N LEU A 92 -1.07 16.08 15.74
CA LEU A 92 0.13 16.74 16.28
C LEU A 92 -0.03 18.27 16.28
N LEU A 93 -0.47 18.85 15.15
CA LEU A 93 -0.72 20.28 15.06
C LEU A 93 -1.76 20.76 16.08
N LYS A 94 -2.84 20.01 16.31
CA LYS A 94 -3.83 20.34 17.36
C LYS A 94 -3.20 20.37 18.76
N LEU A 95 -2.21 19.52 19.05
CA LEU A 95 -1.49 19.54 20.32
C LEU A 95 -0.57 20.76 20.46
N PHE A 96 0.08 21.18 19.37
CA PHE A 96 0.98 22.35 19.38
C PHE A 96 0.24 23.69 19.28
N CYS A 97 -0.85 23.74 18.53
CA CYS A 97 -1.63 24.96 18.27
C CYS A 97 -2.73 25.20 19.32
N LYS A 98 -3.02 24.20 20.18
CA LYS A 98 -3.75 24.42 21.42
C LYS A 98 -2.81 25.12 22.42
N LYS A 99 -2.51 26.38 22.13
CA LYS A 99 -1.85 27.32 23.05
C LYS A 99 -2.94 28.25 23.58
N GLU A 100 -3.24 28.02 24.87
CA GLU A 100 -4.14 28.78 25.76
C GLU A 100 -5.65 28.59 25.54
#